data_AF-A0A3S8XSK8-F1
#
_entry.id   AF-A0A3S8XSK8-F1
#
_cell.length_a   1.000
_cell.length_b   1.000
_cell.length_c   1.000
_cell.angle_alpha   90.00
_cell.angle_beta   90.00
_cell.angle_gamma   90.00
#
_symmetry.space_group_name_H-M   'P 1'
#
loop_
_entity.id
_entity.type
_entity.pdbx_description
1 polymer ?
#
loop_
_entity_poly.entity_id
_entity_poly.type
_entity_poly.pdbx_seq_one_letter_code
_entity_poly.pdbx_strand_id
1 'polypeptide(L)' 'MTEVVSPFRKSSYSGQENNCVEVANTAPGDGRAVRDSKQQDGPLLTVSRDGWQAFLRQFA' A
#
# COMPACT_ATOMS: atom_id res chain seq x y z
N MET A 1 14.69 -3.28 -8.92
CA MET A 1 13.97 -2.03 -8.57
C MET A 1 12.52 -2.43 -8.36
N THR A 2 11.87 -1.97 -7.29
CA THR A 2 10.47 -2.31 -6.99
C THR A 2 9.56 -1.54 -7.95
N GLU A 3 8.75 -2.25 -8.72
CA GLU A 3 7.79 -1.69 -9.68
C GLU A 3 6.36 -1.91 -9.18
N VAL A 4 5.47 -0.93 -9.34
CA VAL A 4 4.04 -1.07 -9.06
C VAL A 4 3.37 -1.72 -10.27
N VAL A 5 2.76 -2.89 -10.07
CA VAL A 5 2.21 -3.72 -11.16
C VAL A 5 0.69 -3.88 -11.12
N SER A 6 0.02 -3.22 -10.17
CA SER A 6 -1.44 -3.16 -10.12
C SER A 6 -1.92 -1.71 -9.92
N PRO A 7 -3.15 -1.38 -10.32
CA PRO A 7 -3.74 -0.10 -9.94
C PRO A 7 -3.81 0.04 -8.42
N PHE A 8 -3.69 1.28 -7.94
CA PHE A 8 -3.92 1.61 -6.54
C PHE A 8 -5.38 1.40 -6.18
N ARG A 9 -5.61 0.66 -5.10
CA ARG A 9 -6.93 0.48 -4.50
C ARG A 9 -7.01 1.27 -3.21
N LYS A 10 -8.00 2.17 -3.14
CA LYS A 10 -8.32 2.93 -1.93
C LYS A 10 -8.88 2.01 -0.83
N SER A 11 -8.42 2.20 0.40
CA SER A 11 -8.96 1.49 1.56
C SER A 11 -10.41 1.89 1.82
N SER A 12 -11.26 0.92 2.19
CA SER A 12 -12.65 1.16 2.61
C SER A 12 -12.76 1.99 3.89
N TYR A 13 -11.69 2.05 4.69
CA TYR A 13 -11.59 2.90 5.88
C TYR A 13 -11.18 4.34 5.56
N SER A 14 -10.92 4.66 4.29
CA SER A 14 -10.71 6.04 3.84
C SER A 14 -12.06 6.77 3.79
N GLY A 15 -12.44 7.42 4.90
CA GLY A 15 -13.65 8.24 4.99
C GLY A 15 -13.52 9.60 4.30
N GLN A 16 -14.58 10.42 4.37
CA GLN A 16 -14.60 11.74 3.72
C GLN A 16 -13.56 12.71 4.29
N GLU A 17 -13.26 12.66 5.59
CA GLU A 17 -12.49 13.73 6.23
C GLU A 17 -11.06 13.37 6.62
N ASN A 18 -10.64 12.09 6.74
CA ASN A 18 -9.24 11.78 7.05
C ASN A 18 -8.78 10.33 6.76
N ASN A 19 -7.46 10.15 6.78
CA ASN A 19 -6.73 8.87 6.69
C ASN A 19 -6.88 8.13 5.35
N CYS A 20 -6.83 8.86 4.24
CA CYS A 20 -6.95 8.30 2.90
C CYS A 20 -5.68 7.54 2.49
N VAL A 21 -5.74 6.21 2.47
CA VAL A 21 -4.62 5.34 2.09
C VAL A 21 -5.01 4.49 0.89
N GLU A 22 -4.09 4.34 -0.06
CA GLU A 22 -4.21 3.41 -1.17
C GLU A 22 -3.06 2.41 -1.19
N VAL A 23 -3.34 1.20 -1.66
CA VAL A 23 -2.37 0.11 -1.74
C VAL A 23 -2.36 -0.50 -3.14
N ALA A 24 -1.17 -0.86 -3.63
CA ALA A 24 -0.97 -1.58 -4.88
C ALA A 24 0.03 -2.74 -4.71
N ASN A 25 -0.02 -3.72 -5.59
CA ASN A 25 0.93 -4.82 -5.66
C ASN A 25 2.21 -4.37 -6.35
N THR A 26 3.33 -4.97 -5.95
CA THR A 26 4.65 -4.69 -6.53
C THR A 26 5.35 -5.93 -7.03
N ALA A 27 6.23 -5.75 -8.02
CA ALA A 27 7.12 -6.78 -8.54
C ALA A 27 8.58 -6.29 -8.55
N PRO A 28 9.56 -7.22 -8.50
CA PRO A 28 9.39 -8.64 -8.21
C PRO A 28 9.06 -8.90 -6.72
N GLY A 29 8.56 -10.10 -6.40
CA GLY A 29 8.44 -10.55 -5.01
C GLY A 29 7.11 -10.27 -4.30
N ASP A 30 6.07 -9.82 -5.03
CA ASP A 30 4.69 -9.66 -4.51
C ASP A 30 4.60 -8.83 -3.22
N GLY A 31 5.34 -7.73 -3.17
CA GLY A 31 5.26 -6.75 -2.09
C GLY A 31 4.05 -5.82 -2.21
N ARG A 32 3.98 -4.81 -1.34
CA ARG A 32 2.94 -3.76 -1.37
C ARG A 32 3.56 -2.38 -1.45
N ALA A 33 3.00 -1.53 -2.31
CA ALA A 33 3.23 -0.09 -2.30
C ALA A 33 2.04 0.58 -1.60
N VAL A 34 2.33 1.46 -0.67
CA VAL A 34 1.36 2.23 0.10
C VAL A 34 1.60 3.71 -0.16
N ARG A 35 0.52 4.46 -0.43
CA ARG A 35 0.57 5.90 -0.62
C ARG A 35 -0.59 6.62 0.04
N ASP A 36 -0.40 7.91 0.27
CA ASP A 36 -1.44 8.85 0.67
C ASP A 36 -2.30 9.22 -0.56
N SER A 37 -3.62 9.00 -0.49
CA SER A 37 -4.50 9.30 -1.64
C SER A 37 -4.57 10.79 -1.97
N LYS A 38 -4.26 11.67 -1.02
CA LYS A 38 -4.24 13.13 -1.17
C LYS A 38 -2.93 13.62 -1.80
N GLN A 39 -1.88 12.80 -1.81
CA GLN A 39 -0.57 13.13 -2.37
C GLN A 39 -0.12 12.05 -3.36
N GLN A 40 -0.80 11.99 -4.50
CA GLN A 40 -0.61 10.91 -5.49
C GLN A 40 0.79 10.88 -6.12
N ASP A 41 1.44 12.05 -6.22
CA ASP A 41 2.81 12.23 -6.71
C ASP A 41 3.87 12.19 -5.59
N GLY A 42 3.44 11.91 -4.36
CA GLY A 42 4.31 11.79 -3.20
C GLY A 42 5.11 10.48 -3.16
N PRO A 43 6.01 10.33 -2.17
CA PRO A 43 6.81 9.13 -2.01
C PRO A 43 5.94 7.90 -1.70
N LEU A 44 6.33 6.75 -2.28
CA LEU A 44 5.71 5.46 -2.02
C LEU A 44 6.43 4.73 -0.89
N LEU A 45 5.68 4.28 0.12
CA LEU A 45 6.19 3.30 1.08
C LEU A 45 6.10 1.92 0.45
N THR A 46 7.23 1.25 0.27
CA THR A 46 7.27 -0.12 -0.25
C THR A 46 7.56 -1.12 0.87
N VAL A 47 6.77 -2.19 0.92
CA VAL A 47 6.85 -3.24 1.93
C VAL A 47 7.03 -4.58 1.21
N SER A 48 7.99 -5.39 1.64
CA SER A 48 8.17 -6.74 1.09
C SER A 48 6.97 -7.63 1.42
N ARG A 49 6.80 -8.71 0.67
CA ARG A 49 5.76 -9.72 0.95
C ARG A 49 5.82 -10.22 2.38
N ASP A 50 7.01 -10.57 2.86
CA ASP A 50 7.19 -11.12 4.21
C ASP A 50 6.90 -10.08 5.29
N GLY A 51 7.31 -8.82 5.07
CA GLY A 51 6.98 -7.72 5.98
C GLY A 51 5.47 -7.44 6.04
N TRP A 52 4.80 -7.47 4.90
CA TRP A 52 3.35 -7.30 4.82
C TRP A 52 2.59 -8.44 5.53
N GLN A 53 3.03 -9.68 5.32
CA GLN A 53 2.46 -10.85 6.02
C GLN A 53 2.68 -10.78 7.54
N ALA A 54 3.88 -10.37 7.98
CA ALA A 54 4.18 -10.19 9.39
C ALA A 54 3.30 -9.10 10.03
N PHE A 55 3.09 -7.98 9.33
CA PHE A 55 2.19 -6.91 9.77
C PHE A 55 0.75 -7.40 9.95
N LEU A 56 0.18 -8.09 8.95
CA LEU A 56 -1.20 -8.58 9.02
C LEU A 56 -1.43 -9.54 10.21
N ARG A 57 -0.43 -10.36 10.55
CA ARG A 57 -0.50 -11.28 11.70
C ARG A 57 -0.61 -10.56 13.06
N GLN A 58 -0.33 -9.26 13.14
CA GLN A 58 -0.53 -8.49 14.38
C GLN A 58 -2.01 -8.19 14.67
N PHE A 59 -2.90 -8.35 13.68
CA PHE A 59 -4.33 -8.05 13.79
C PHE A 59 -5.21 -9.28 13.59
N ALA A 60 -4.60 -10.47 13.58
CA ALA A 60 -5.28 -11.76 13.51
C ALA A 60 -5.68 -12.25 14.90
#